data_AF-A0A1C3U3P6-F1
#
_entry.id   AF-A0A1C3U3P6-F1
#
_cell.length_a   1.000
_cell.length_b   1.000
_cell.length_c   1.000
_cell.angle_alpha   90.00
_cell.angle_beta   90.00
_cell.angle_gamma   90.00
#
_symmetry.space_group_name_H-M   'P 1'
#
loop_
_entity.id
_entity.type
_entity.pdbx_description
1 polymer ?
#
loop_
_entity_poly.entity_id
_entity_poly.type
_entity_poly.pdbx_seq_one_letter_code
_entity_poly.pdbx_strand_id
1 'polypeptide(L)'
;MVAGLLPAEALALTRAAQAGDTAEAKRLDQKFQPLWNLFKEFGSFRVMFAIAEALDLCRIDPPRPILPLSAAEKPRVRSALDHVLA
;
A
#
# COMPACT_ATOMS: atom_id res chain seq x y z
N MET A 1 2.91 6.70 -3.70
CA MET A 1 2.52 6.30 -5.08
C MET A 1 2.06 4.84 -5.06
N VAL A 2 0.90 4.54 -4.47
CA VAL A 2 0.44 3.14 -4.30
C VAL A 2 0.03 2.49 -5.64
N ALA A 3 -0.48 3.29 -6.57
CA ALA A 3 -0.90 2.84 -7.91
C ALA A 3 0.22 2.21 -8.75
N GLY A 4 1.49 2.44 -8.42
CA GLY A 4 2.62 1.81 -9.13
C GLY A 4 2.75 0.31 -8.87
N LEU A 5 2.28 -0.17 -7.71
CA LEU A 5 2.30 -1.60 -7.34
C LEU A 5 0.89 -2.20 -7.22
N LEU A 6 -0.13 -1.37 -6.97
CA LEU A 6 -1.54 -1.76 -6.84
C LEU A 6 -2.41 -0.95 -7.81
N PRO A 7 -2.18 -1.07 -9.14
CA PRO A 7 -2.82 -0.21 -10.13
C PRO A 7 -4.34 -0.42 -10.20
N ALA A 8 -4.81 -1.67 -10.11
CA ALA A 8 -6.23 -1.99 -10.24
C ALA A 8 -7.04 -1.43 -9.07
N GLU A 9 -6.53 -1.60 -7.85
CA GLU A 9 -7.17 -1.21 -6.60
C GLU A 9 -7.17 0.31 -6.45
N ALA A 10 -6.04 0.96 -6.77
CA ALA A 10 -5.95 2.42 -6.77
C ALA A 10 -6.88 3.05 -7.83
N LEU A 11 -7.01 2.42 -9.00
CA LEU A 11 -7.90 2.88 -10.06
C LEU A 11 -9.36 2.71 -9.67
N ALA A 12 -9.73 1.60 -9.03
CA ALA A 12 -11.08 1.38 -8.52
C ALA A 12 -11.50 2.48 -7.54
N LEU A 13 -10.64 2.79 -6.55
CA LEU A 13 -10.88 3.88 -5.59
C LEU A 13 -11.03 5.23 -6.31
N THR A 14 -10.13 5.53 -7.25
CA THR A 14 -10.16 6.78 -8.02
C THR A 14 -11.46 6.91 -8.83
N ARG A 15 -11.89 5.84 -9.49
CA ARG A 15 -13.13 5.82 -10.29
C ARG A 15 -14.38 6.01 -9.43
N ALA A 16 -14.46 5.34 -8.27
CA ALA A 16 -15.57 5.52 -7.34
C ALA A 16 -15.69 6.98 -6.89
N ALA A 17 -14.56 7.60 -6.54
CA ALA A 17 -14.51 9.01 -6.17
C ALA A 17 -14.92 9.93 -7.33
N GLN A 18 -14.42 9.68 -8.55
CA GLN A 18 -14.75 10.47 -9.74
C GLN A 18 -16.23 10.35 -10.14
N ALA A 19 -16.84 9.19 -9.95
CA ALA A 19 -18.26 8.95 -10.21
C ALA A 19 -19.19 9.57 -9.15
N GLY A 20 -18.65 10.12 -8.05
CA GLY A 20 -19.42 10.61 -6.93
C GLY A 20 -20.00 9.51 -6.03
N ASP A 21 -19.63 8.25 -6.27
CA ASP A 21 -20.05 7.12 -5.44
C ASP A 21 -19.28 7.12 -4.11
N THR A 22 -19.77 7.95 -3.19
CA THR A 22 -19.14 8.18 -1.89
C THR A 22 -19.17 6.91 -1.03
N ALA A 23 -20.17 6.05 -1.19
CA ALA A 23 -20.27 4.81 -0.44
C ALA A 23 -19.18 3.82 -0.86
N GLU A 24 -19.02 3.61 -2.16
CA GLU A 24 -17.98 2.72 -2.68
C GLU A 24 -16.57 3.29 -2.46
N ALA A 25 -16.38 4.59 -2.68
CA ALA A 25 -15.11 5.25 -2.42
C ALA A 25 -14.69 5.08 -0.95
N LYS A 26 -15.62 5.24 0.00
CA LYS A 26 -15.36 5.03 1.43
C LYS A 26 -15.05 3.56 1.74
N ARG A 27 -15.76 2.61 1.14
CA ARG A 27 -15.51 1.17 1.33
C ARG A 27 -14.12 0.77 0.83
N LEU A 28 -13.72 1.26 -0.34
CA LEU A 28 -12.40 1.02 -0.90
C LEU A 28 -11.30 1.72 -0.07
N ASP A 29 -11.51 2.97 0.33
CA ASP A 29 -10.55 3.68 1.19
C ASP A 29 -10.38 2.97 2.55
N GLN A 30 -11.43 2.38 3.12
CA GLN A 30 -11.35 1.56 4.35
C GLN A 30 -10.44 0.33 4.20
N LYS A 31 -10.49 -0.38 3.07
CA LYS A 31 -9.56 -1.49 2.78
C LYS A 31 -8.11 -1.05 2.80
N PHE A 32 -7.90 0.17 2.38
CA PHE A 32 -6.61 0.79 2.23
C PHE A 32 -6.08 1.44 3.53
N GLN A 33 -6.95 1.81 4.48
CA GLN A 33 -6.55 2.45 5.75
C GLN A 33 -5.38 1.79 6.50
N PRO A 34 -5.28 0.43 6.61
CA PRO A 34 -4.12 -0.20 7.23
C PRO A 34 -2.80 0.20 6.56
N LEU A 35 -2.78 0.25 5.23
CA LEU A 35 -1.61 0.67 4.46
C LEU A 35 -1.34 2.17 4.62
N TRP A 36 -2.38 3.00 4.77
CA TRP A 36 -2.24 4.45 4.93
C TRP A 36 -1.59 4.76 6.27
N ASN A 37 -1.93 3.97 7.30
CA ASN A 37 -1.33 4.07 8.62
C ASN A 37 0.16 3.71 8.57
N LEU A 38 0.54 2.64 7.85
CA LEU A 38 1.95 2.31 7.63
C LEU A 38 2.69 3.41 6.86
N PHE A 39 2.05 4.04 5.87
CA PHE A 39 2.65 5.19 5.16
C PHE A 39 2.90 6.38 6.09
N LYS A 40 1.99 6.66 7.03
CA LYS A 40 2.15 7.73 8.03
C LYS A 40 3.27 7.40 9.03
N GLU A 41 3.36 6.14 9.45
CA GLU A 41 4.31 5.67 10.46
C GLU A 41 5.74 5.55 9.91
N PHE A 42 5.89 4.95 8.73
CA PHE A 42 7.21 4.58 8.20
C PHE A 42 7.63 5.37 6.95
N GLY A 43 6.74 6.18 6.40
CA GLY A 43 6.94 6.85 5.12
C GLY A 43 6.64 5.92 3.94
N SER A 44 5.85 6.43 2.99
CA SER A 44 5.36 5.63 1.86
C SER A 44 6.48 4.96 1.05
N PHE A 45 7.63 5.62 0.87
CA PHE A 45 8.74 5.06 0.08
C PHE A 45 9.27 3.75 0.66
N ARG A 46 9.52 3.68 1.98
CA ARG A 46 10.02 2.45 2.63
C ARG A 46 8.99 1.33 2.57
N VAL A 47 7.72 1.68 2.75
CA VAL A 47 6.61 0.71 2.68
C VAL A 47 6.44 0.18 1.26
N MET A 48 6.59 1.01 0.22
CA MET A 48 6.50 0.56 -1.18
C MET A 48 7.54 -0.52 -1.53
N PHE A 49 8.78 -0.41 -1.02
CA PHE A 49 9.78 -1.47 -1.20
C PHE A 49 9.37 -2.77 -0.51
N ALA A 50 8.81 -2.68 0.71
CA ALA A 50 8.28 -3.85 1.42
C ALA A 50 7.05 -4.46 0.71
N ILE A 51 6.20 -3.65 0.05
CA ILE A 51 5.09 -4.16 -0.79
C ILE A 51 5.65 -4.90 -2.00
N ALA A 52 6.64 -4.34 -2.70
CA ALA A 52 7.25 -4.98 -3.87
C ALA A 52 7.87 -6.34 -3.51
N GLU A 53 8.50 -6.45 -2.34
CA GLU A 53 8.99 -7.71 -1.79
C GLU A 53 7.83 -8.66 -1.41
N ALA A 54 6.78 -8.16 -0.76
CA ALA A 54 5.64 -8.98 -0.33
C ALA A 54 4.84 -9.60 -1.49
N LEU A 55 4.79 -8.88 -2.63
CA LEU A 55 4.22 -9.31 -3.91
C LEU A 55 5.18 -10.15 -4.76
N ASP A 56 6.41 -10.40 -4.28
CA ASP A 56 7.48 -11.11 -5.00
C ASP A 56 7.86 -10.48 -6.36
N LEU A 57 7.63 -9.17 -6.51
CA LEU A 57 7.97 -8.43 -7.73
C LEU A 57 9.46 -8.08 -7.78
N CYS A 58 10.04 -7.72 -6.64
CA CYS A 58 11.45 -7.39 -6.52
C CYS A 58 11.92 -7.47 -5.07
N ARG A 59 13.17 -7.89 -4.85
CA ARG A 59 13.82 -7.94 -3.53
C ARG A 59 15.06 -7.08 -3.52
N ILE A 60 14.85 -5.76 -3.44
CA ILE A 60 15.90 -4.76 -3.34
C ILE A 60 15.64 -3.88 -2.12
N ASP A 61 16.70 -3.37 -1.52
CA ASP A 61 16.58 -2.35 -0.47
C ASP A 61 16.45 -0.95 -1.10
N PRO A 62 15.79 -0.01 -0.42
CA PRO A 62 15.79 1.38 -0.85
C PRO A 62 17.22 1.94 -0.91
N PRO A 63 17.51 2.87 -1.83
CA PRO A 63 18.83 3.47 -1.93
C PRO A 63 19.14 4.26 -0.65
N ARG A 64 20.40 4.18 -0.22
CA ARG A 64 20.90 4.92 0.93
C ARG A 64 20.78 6.44 0.67
N PRO A 65 20.49 7.25 1.71
CA PRO A 65 20.54 6.93 3.14
C PRO A 65 19.28 6.26 3.70
N ILE A 66 18.25 6.00 2.87
CA ILE A 66 17.00 5.40 3.33
C ILE A 66 17.25 3.92 3.65
N LEU A 67 16.82 3.48 4.83
CA LEU A 67 16.94 2.08 5.27
C LEU A 67 15.62 1.33 5.00
N PRO A 68 15.68 0.01 4.75
CA PRO A 68 14.47 -0.81 4.65
C PRO A 68 13.67 -0.81 5.96
N LEU A 69 12.44 -1.34 5.92
CA LEU A 69 11.73 -1.67 7.15
C LEU A 69 12.44 -2.83 7.86
N SER A 70 12.34 -2.87 9.19
CA SER A 70 12.87 -4.00 9.95
C SER A 70 12.10 -5.27 9.57
N ALA A 71 12.72 -6.45 9.74
CA ALA A 71 12.07 -7.73 9.49
C ALA A 71 10.79 -7.91 10.32
N ALA A 72 10.70 -7.28 11.51
CA ALA A 72 9.54 -7.33 12.38
C ALA A 72 8.32 -6.57 11.82
N GLU A 73 8.52 -5.56 10.95
CA GLU A 73 7.43 -4.78 10.37
C GLU A 73 6.89 -5.38 9.06
N LYS A 74 7.66 -6.24 8.38
CA LYS A 74 7.24 -6.86 7.11
C LYS A 74 5.89 -7.62 7.21
N PRO A 75 5.58 -8.37 8.30
CA PRO A 75 4.26 -8.98 8.47
C PRO A 75 3.10 -7.98 8.50
N ARG A 76 3.30 -6.77 9.05
CA ARG A 76 2.26 -5.72 9.07
C ARG A 76 1.96 -5.22 7.67
N VAL A 77 2.99 -5.09 6.82
CA VAL A 77 2.83 -4.72 5.40
C VAL A 77 2.04 -5.79 4.65
N ARG A 78 2.37 -7.08 4.86
CA ARG A 78 1.62 -8.19 4.25
C ARG A 78 0.16 -8.19 4.68
N SER A 79 -0.11 -8.08 5.98
CA SER A 79 -1.49 -8.00 6.49
C SER A 79 -2.25 -6.81 5.91
N ALA A 80 -1.64 -5.63 5.85
CA ALA A 80 -2.26 -4.45 5.23
C ALA A 80 -2.56 -4.64 3.73
N LEU A 81 -1.70 -5.37 3.01
CA LEU A 81 -1.88 -5.70 1.61
C LEU A 81 -3.04 -6.67 1.39
N ASP A 82 -3.21 -7.67 2.27
CA ASP A 82 -4.32 -8.63 2.18
C ASP A 82 -5.69 -7.93 2.26
N HIS A 83 -5.83 -6.85 3.04
CA HIS A 83 -7.05 -6.05 3.09
C HIS A 83 -7.40 -5.38 1.75
N VAL A 84 -6.38 -5.05 0.95
CA VAL A 84 -6.52 -4.36 -0.33
C VAL A 84 -6.79 -5.35 -1.47
N LEU A 85 -6.14 -6.52 -1.43
CA LEU A 85 -6.24 -7.56 -2.46
C LEU A 85 -7.44 -8.50 -2.30
N ALA A 86 -8.07 -8.54 -1.13
CA ALA A 86 -9.32 -9.28 -0.89
C ALA A 86 -10.52 -8.63 -1.58
#